data_AF-A0A953R3Z4-F1
#
_entry.id   AF-A0A953R3Z4-F1
#
_cell.length_a   1.000
_cell.length_b   1.000
_cell.length_c   1.000
_cell.angle_alpha   90.00
_cell.angle_beta   90.00
_cell.angle_gamma   90.00
#
_symmetry.space_group_name_H-M   'P 1'
#
loop_
_entity.id
_entity.type
_entity.pdbx_description
1 polymer ?
#
loop_
_entity_poly.entity_id
_entity_poly.type
_entity_poly.pdbx_seq_one_letter_code
_entity_poly.pdbx_strand_id
1 'polypeptide(L)'
;MKEFIAKFGDRINGVLSGFDRLVFRGHLRGISYEAGMKRYLWANQVLNKEFGEHAEKTTERLKEASLAEARRLQRPVQYLPSSKVSKEDIARAIATKDGIASGLVCVLTSVESCRSFDIFKNRETKKLEVVTRNRHCLCLYH
;
A
#
# COMPACT_ATOMS: atom_id res chain seq x y z
N MET A 1 27.50 7.11 20.01
CA MET A 1 27.85 5.80 19.39
C MET A 1 29.33 5.71 19.02
N LYS A 2 29.89 6.68 18.27
CA LYS A 2 31.33 6.68 17.89
C LYS A 2 32.30 6.62 19.08
N GLU A 3 32.03 7.38 20.14
CA GLU A 3 32.86 7.38 21.36
C GLU A 3 32.77 6.08 22.16
N PHE A 4 31.62 5.39 22.10
CA PHE A 4 31.43 4.09 22.76
C PHE A 4 32.21 2.98 22.05
N ILE A 5 32.21 3.00 20.71
CA ILE A 5 33.02 2.08 19.90
C ILE A 5 34.51 2.33 20.15
N ALA A 6 34.93 3.59 20.20
CA ALA A 6 36.34 3.95 20.45
C ALA A 6 36.83 3.49 21.83
N LYS A 7 35.97 3.50 22.85
CA LYS A 7 36.34 3.13 24.23
C LYS A 7 36.36 1.62 24.49
N PHE A 8 35.66 0.82 23.70
CA PHE A 8 35.48 -0.62 23.96
C PHE A 8 35.77 -1.51 22.75
N GLY A 9 36.49 -1.00 21.73
CA GLY A 9 36.68 -1.67 20.44
C GLY A 9 37.35 -3.05 20.55
N ASP A 10 38.32 -3.18 21.45
CA ASP A 10 39.03 -4.41 21.83
C ASP A 10 38.14 -5.46 22.52
N ARG A 11 36.92 -5.07 22.94
CA ARG A 11 35.91 -5.95 23.54
C ARG A 11 34.71 -6.20 22.64
N ILE A 12 34.67 -5.62 21.44
CA ILE A 12 33.58 -5.79 20.48
C ILE A 12 33.96 -6.87 19.47
N ASN A 13 33.35 -8.05 19.59
CA ASN A 13 33.61 -9.18 18.69
C ASN A 13 32.92 -9.04 17.32
N GLY A 14 31.99 -8.09 17.18
CA GLY A 14 31.25 -7.81 15.95
C GLY A 14 30.09 -6.84 16.18
N VAL A 15 29.57 -6.27 15.10
CA VAL A 15 28.40 -5.37 15.11
C VAL A 15 27.22 -6.09 14.47
N LEU A 16 26.13 -6.25 15.22
CA LEU A 16 24.86 -6.74 14.69
C LEU A 16 23.96 -5.54 14.39
N SER A 17 23.68 -5.32 13.11
CA SER A 17 22.73 -4.31 12.64
C SER A 17 21.33 -4.91 12.58
N GLY A 18 20.39 -4.36 13.35
CA GLY A 18 18.97 -4.72 13.34
C GLY A 18 18.11 -3.61 12.73
N PHE A 19 16.83 -3.89 12.48
CA PHE A 19 15.94 -3.05 11.66
C PHE A 19 15.98 -1.55 12.01
N ASP A 20 16.45 -0.73 11.06
CA ASP A 20 16.19 0.71 10.96
C ASP A 20 14.69 1.00 10.65
N ARG A 21 13.93 -0.03 10.22
CA ARG A 21 12.59 0.10 9.65
C ARG A 21 11.60 -0.95 10.15
N LEU A 22 10.47 -0.49 10.70
CA LEU A 22 9.30 -1.32 10.97
C LEU A 22 8.35 -1.28 9.78
N VAL A 23 7.98 -2.45 9.25
CA VAL A 23 6.96 -2.58 8.21
C VAL A 23 5.71 -3.20 8.82
N PHE A 24 4.64 -2.42 8.93
CA PHE A 24 3.34 -2.91 9.36
C PHE A 24 2.61 -3.52 8.16
N ARG A 25 2.20 -4.80 8.27
CA ARG A 25 1.46 -5.50 7.22
C ARG A 25 0.15 -6.05 7.78
N GLY A 26 -0.96 -5.60 7.19
CA GLY A 26 -2.31 -6.10 7.47
C GLY A 26 -2.94 -6.71 6.22
N HIS A 27 -3.80 -7.72 6.41
CA HIS A 27 -4.60 -8.31 5.34
C HIS A 27 -6.05 -8.44 5.77
N LEU A 28 -6.99 -8.05 4.89
CA LEU A 28 -8.42 -8.27 5.10
C LEU A 28 -8.80 -9.70 4.71
N ARG A 29 -8.42 -10.66 5.56
CA ARG A 29 -8.57 -12.11 5.30
C ARG A 29 -10.01 -12.52 4.96
N GLY A 30 -11.01 -11.84 5.52
CA GLY A 30 -12.43 -12.13 5.27
C GLY A 30 -12.88 -11.90 3.83
N ILE A 31 -12.17 -11.05 3.08
CA ILE A 31 -12.49 -10.69 1.69
C ILE A 31 -11.34 -10.97 0.73
N SER A 32 -10.31 -11.71 1.14
CA SER A 32 -9.13 -12.00 0.32
C SER A 32 -9.30 -13.19 -0.63
N TYR A 33 -10.54 -13.64 -0.85
CA TYR A 33 -10.92 -14.75 -1.72
C TYR A 33 -12.37 -14.58 -2.19
N GLU A 34 -12.75 -15.24 -3.30
CA GLU A 34 -14.02 -15.00 -4.00
C GLU A 34 -15.26 -15.21 -3.13
N ALA A 35 -15.33 -16.33 -2.39
CA ALA A 35 -16.46 -16.60 -1.52
C ALA A 35 -16.56 -15.57 -0.37
N GLY A 36 -15.43 -15.09 0.14
CA GLY A 36 -15.36 -14.03 1.13
C GLY A 36 -15.89 -12.71 0.58
N MET A 37 -15.46 -12.33 -0.62
CA MET A 37 -15.96 -11.14 -1.30
C MET A 37 -17.47 -11.24 -1.59
N LYS A 38 -17.97 -12.41 -2.02
CA LYS A 38 -19.42 -12.65 -2.21
C LYS A 38 -20.20 -12.43 -0.92
N ARG A 39 -19.71 -12.95 0.21
CA ARG A 39 -20.32 -12.75 1.54
C ARG A 39 -20.32 -11.28 1.94
N TYR A 40 -19.22 -10.56 1.68
CA TYR A 40 -19.13 -9.13 1.95
C TYR A 40 -20.16 -8.33 1.14
N LEU A 41 -20.25 -8.55 -0.17
CA LEU A 41 -21.23 -7.84 -1.02
C LEU A 41 -22.66 -8.14 -0.57
N TRP A 42 -22.96 -9.41 -0.28
CA TRP A 42 -24.28 -9.80 0.23
C TRP A 42 -24.61 -9.13 1.57
N ALA A 43 -23.67 -9.14 2.53
CA ALA A 43 -23.88 -8.52 3.84
C ALA A 43 -24.08 -6.99 3.75
N ASN A 44 -23.49 -6.35 2.73
CA ASN A 44 -23.63 -4.91 2.49
C ASN A 44 -24.73 -4.57 1.46
N GLN A 45 -25.53 -5.54 1.04
CA GLN A 45 -26.61 -5.37 0.04
C GLN A 45 -26.13 -4.75 -1.29
N VAL A 46 -24.88 -5.04 -1.68
CA VAL A 46 -24.32 -4.59 -2.96
C VAL A 46 -24.59 -5.64 -4.02
N LEU A 47 -25.31 -5.29 -5.08
CA LEU A 47 -25.56 -6.22 -6.18
C LEU A 47 -24.28 -6.44 -6.99
N ASN A 48 -24.10 -7.64 -7.55
CA ASN A 48 -22.92 -7.94 -8.37
C ASN A 48 -22.77 -6.99 -9.57
N LYS A 49 -23.86 -6.41 -10.10
CA LYS A 49 -23.81 -5.40 -11.17
C LYS A 49 -23.28 -4.03 -10.71
N GLU A 50 -23.37 -3.73 -9.42
CA GLU A 50 -22.94 -2.48 -8.77
C GLU A 50 -21.53 -2.58 -8.19
N PHE A 51 -20.89 -3.75 -8.28
CA PHE A 51 -19.56 -3.99 -7.71
C PHE A 51 -18.53 -2.94 -8.15
N GLY A 52 -18.52 -2.56 -9.43
CA GLY A 52 -17.57 -1.59 -9.97
C GLY A 52 -17.65 -0.23 -9.27
N GLU A 53 -18.85 0.34 -9.23
CA GLU A 53 -19.12 1.63 -8.57
C GLU A 53 -18.83 1.56 -7.06
N HIS A 54 -19.24 0.46 -6.41
CA HIS A 54 -18.96 0.25 -4.98
C HIS A 54 -17.46 0.19 -4.67
N ALA A 55 -16.70 -0.54 -5.49
CA ALA A 55 -15.25 -0.67 -5.34
C ALA A 55 -14.54 0.66 -5.62
N GLU A 56 -14.98 1.42 -6.62
CA GLU A 56 -14.45 2.74 -6.95
C GLU A 56 -14.66 3.74 -5.81
N LYS A 57 -15.90 3.88 -5.32
CA LYS A 57 -16.24 4.74 -4.19
C LYS A 57 -15.44 4.38 -2.93
N THR A 58 -15.30 3.08 -2.65
CA THR A 58 -14.48 2.61 -1.52
C THR A 58 -13.01 2.97 -1.70
N THR A 59 -12.49 2.83 -2.92
CA THR A 59 -11.11 3.17 -3.28
C THR A 59 -10.84 4.66 -3.14
N GLU A 60 -11.74 5.51 -3.61
CA GLU A 60 -11.62 6.97 -3.49
C GLU A 60 -11.59 7.40 -2.03
N ARG A 61 -12.52 6.90 -1.21
CA ARG A 61 -12.55 7.17 0.24
C ARG A 61 -11.24 6.74 0.92
N LEU A 62 -10.72 5.57 0.55
CA LEU A 62 -9.45 5.08 1.10
C LEU A 62 -8.28 5.97 0.66
N LYS A 63 -8.22 6.36 -0.62
CA LYS A 63 -7.18 7.26 -1.14
C LYS A 63 -7.23 8.62 -0.46
N GLU A 64 -8.41 9.18 -0.27
CA GLU A 64 -8.60 10.46 0.41
C GLU A 64 -8.10 10.40 1.86
N ALA A 65 -8.55 9.41 2.64
CA ALA A 65 -8.14 9.23 4.02
C ALA A 65 -6.63 8.97 4.15
N SER A 66 -6.08 8.14 3.26
CA SER A 66 -4.65 7.84 3.21
C SER A 66 -3.82 9.09 2.93
N LEU A 67 -4.22 9.91 1.94
CA LEU A 67 -3.48 11.10 1.52
C LEU A 67 -3.74 12.34 2.39
N ALA A 68 -4.71 12.29 3.30
CA ALA A 68 -5.11 13.44 4.12
C ALA A 68 -3.92 14.01 4.92
N GLU A 69 -3.13 13.15 5.55
CA GLU A 69 -1.99 13.58 6.37
C GLU A 69 -0.87 14.20 5.52
N ALA A 70 -0.59 13.62 4.36
CA ALA A 70 0.38 14.17 3.42
C ALA A 70 -0.02 15.59 2.98
N ARG A 71 -1.30 15.81 2.67
CA ARG A 71 -1.82 17.14 2.32
C ARG A 71 -1.73 18.11 3.49
N ARG A 72 -2.11 17.66 4.70
CA ARG A 72 -2.08 18.47 5.92
C ARG A 72 -0.66 18.95 6.24
N LEU A 73 0.33 18.06 6.09
CA LEU A 73 1.75 18.34 6.30
C LEU A 73 2.46 18.92 5.07
N GLN A 74 1.72 19.19 3.98
CA GLN A 74 2.26 19.67 2.71
C GLN A 74 3.42 18.80 2.17
N ARG A 75 3.36 17.50 2.42
CA ARG A 75 4.33 16.52 1.91
C ARG A 75 4.01 16.15 0.46
N PRO A 76 5.04 15.92 -0.37
CA PRO A 76 4.82 15.66 -1.79
C PRO A 76 4.14 14.29 -1.99
N VAL A 77 3.18 14.25 -2.92
CA VAL A 77 2.56 13.03 -3.44
C VAL A 77 3.04 12.84 -4.88
N GLN A 78 3.90 11.86 -5.13
CA GLN A 78 4.58 11.69 -6.42
C GLN A 78 4.22 10.36 -7.09
N TYR A 79 3.90 10.39 -8.39
CA TYR A 79 3.67 9.18 -9.17
C TYR A 79 4.97 8.64 -9.76
N LEU A 80 5.21 7.34 -9.58
CA LEU A 80 6.37 6.63 -10.07
C LEU A 80 5.98 5.76 -11.27
N PRO A 81 6.45 6.10 -12.47
CA PRO A 81 6.05 5.40 -13.70
C PRO A 81 6.76 4.06 -13.90
N SER A 82 7.80 3.76 -13.11
CA SER A 82 8.64 2.57 -13.28
C SER A 82 8.96 1.92 -11.95
N SER A 83 8.85 0.60 -11.91
CA SER A 83 9.25 -0.24 -10.78
C SER A 83 10.77 -0.29 -10.55
N LYS A 84 11.57 0.13 -11.55
CA LYS A 84 13.03 0.18 -11.44
C LYS A 84 13.54 1.31 -10.54
N VAL A 85 12.68 2.28 -10.22
CA VAL A 85 13.05 3.42 -9.40
C VAL A 85 12.97 3.06 -7.92
N SER A 86 14.06 3.28 -7.20
CA SER A 86 14.12 3.07 -5.76
C SER A 86 13.26 4.09 -5.02
N LYS A 87 12.18 3.60 -4.40
CA LYS A 87 11.26 4.41 -3.58
C LYS A 87 11.97 4.97 -2.35
N GLU A 88 12.92 4.21 -1.81
CA GLU A 88 13.71 4.61 -0.65
C GLU A 88 14.66 5.75 -0.99
N ASP A 89 15.37 5.67 -2.12
CA ASP A 89 16.31 6.72 -2.50
C ASP A 89 15.59 8.05 -2.76
N ILE A 90 14.40 8.00 -3.38
CA ILE A 90 13.55 9.18 -3.55
C ILE A 90 13.14 9.75 -2.19
N ALA A 91 12.62 8.91 -1.29
CA ALA A 91 12.19 9.36 0.03
C ALA A 91 13.37 9.97 0.82
N ARG A 92 14.54 9.32 0.83
CA ARG A 92 15.74 9.83 1.52
C ARG A 92 16.25 11.14 0.92
N ALA A 93 16.23 11.28 -0.41
CA ALA A 93 16.58 12.53 -1.08
C ALA A 93 15.64 13.67 -0.70
N ILE A 94 14.32 13.41 -0.65
CA ILE A 94 13.32 14.38 -0.20
C ILE A 94 13.52 14.75 1.27
N ALA A 95 13.72 13.76 2.16
CA ALA A 95 13.97 14.00 3.57
C ALA A 95 15.20 14.88 3.80
N THR A 96 16.28 14.62 3.05
CA THR A 96 17.53 15.40 3.14
C THR A 96 17.33 16.82 2.63
N LYS A 97 16.69 16.97 1.46
CA LYS A 97 16.41 18.28 0.85
C LYS A 97 15.55 19.17 1.76
N ASP A 98 14.55 18.58 2.40
CA ASP A 98 13.57 19.30 3.21
C ASP A 98 13.94 19.34 4.71
N GLY A 99 15.07 18.75 5.12
CA GLY A 99 15.54 18.74 6.51
C GLY A 99 14.67 17.95 7.48
N ILE A 100 14.01 16.87 7.03
CA ILE A 100 13.05 16.10 7.82
C ILE A 100 13.78 15.07 8.68
N ALA A 101 13.76 15.28 10.00
CA ALA A 101 14.34 14.35 10.97
C ALA A 101 13.34 13.28 11.45
N SER A 102 12.03 13.57 11.43
CA SER A 102 10.98 12.64 11.87
C SER A 102 9.63 12.97 11.24
N GLY A 103 8.75 11.97 11.15
CA GLY A 103 7.40 12.10 10.58
C GLY A 103 7.31 11.66 9.12
N LEU A 104 6.19 11.99 8.48
CA LEU A 104 5.91 11.63 7.09
C LEU A 104 6.83 12.39 6.12
N VAL A 105 7.55 11.65 5.27
CA VAL A 105 8.49 12.24 4.30
C VAL A 105 7.80 12.54 2.98
N CYS A 106 7.06 11.61 2.41
CA CYS A 106 6.36 11.78 1.14
C CYS A 106 5.37 10.64 0.95
N VAL A 107 4.43 10.79 0.01
CA VAL A 107 3.68 9.64 -0.49
C VAL A 107 4.09 9.34 -1.92
N LEU A 108 4.58 8.14 -2.17
CA LEU A 108 4.90 7.68 -3.51
C LEU A 108 3.77 6.78 -4.01
N THR A 109 3.35 6.97 -5.25
CA THR A 109 2.29 6.18 -5.86
C THR A 109 2.83 5.43 -7.06
N SER A 110 2.42 4.18 -7.26
CA SER A 110 2.87 3.38 -8.40
C SER A 110 1.81 2.35 -8.77
N VAL A 111 1.74 1.98 -10.05
CA VAL A 111 0.84 0.92 -10.50
C VAL A 111 1.57 -0.42 -10.41
N GLU A 112 0.96 -1.38 -9.72
CA GLU A 112 1.52 -2.71 -9.51
C GLU A 112 0.55 -3.81 -9.91
N SER A 113 1.11 -4.93 -10.36
CA SER A 113 0.32 -6.13 -10.65
C SER A 113 -0.24 -6.71 -9.36
N CYS A 114 -1.55 -6.89 -9.32
CA CYS A 114 -2.30 -7.38 -8.16
C CYS A 114 -3.29 -8.47 -8.60
N ARG A 115 -3.68 -9.34 -7.65
CA ARG A 115 -4.91 -10.12 -7.78
C ARG A 115 -6.05 -9.32 -7.17
N SER A 116 -7.07 -9.02 -7.97
CA SER A 116 -8.25 -8.27 -7.54
C SER A 116 -9.52 -8.94 -8.06
N PHE A 117 -10.67 -8.44 -7.63
CA PHE A 117 -11.96 -8.99 -8.01
C PHE A 117 -12.51 -8.36 -9.29
N ASP A 118 -13.29 -9.15 -10.01
CA ASP A 118 -14.03 -8.73 -11.20
C ASP A 118 -15.40 -9.43 -11.23
N ILE A 119 -16.29 -8.91 -12.07
CA ILE A 119 -17.60 -9.50 -12.31
C ILE A 119 -17.59 -10.20 -13.66
N PHE A 120 -17.68 -11.52 -13.63
CA PHE A 120 -17.81 -12.34 -14.81
C PHE A 120 -19.29 -12.52 -15.18
N LYS A 121 -19.62 -12.29 -16.46
CA LYS A 121 -20.95 -12.55 -17.02
C LYS A 121 -20.98 -13.98 -17.55
N ASN A 122 -21.46 -14.93 -16.75
CA ASN A 122 -21.56 -16.33 -17.15
C ASN A 122 -22.82 -16.56 -18.01
N ARG A 123 -22.61 -16.87 -19.30
CA ARG A 123 -23.70 -17.05 -20.28
C ARG A 123 -24.45 -18.37 -20.09
N GLU A 124 -23.77 -19.41 -19.64
CA GLU A 124 -24.36 -20.74 -19.42
C GLU A 124 -25.30 -20.72 -18.21
N THR A 125 -24.82 -20.16 -17.09
CA THR A 125 -25.61 -20.07 -15.85
C THR A 125 -26.55 -18.86 -15.83
N LYS A 126 -26.41 -17.94 -16.81
CA LYS A 126 -27.10 -16.63 -16.89
C LYS A 126 -26.94 -15.79 -15.61
N LYS A 127 -25.79 -15.87 -14.96
CA LYS A 127 -25.50 -15.18 -13.69
C LYS A 127 -24.28 -14.25 -13.78
N LEU A 128 -24.26 -13.26 -12.89
CA LEU A 128 -23.09 -12.45 -12.61
C LEU A 128 -22.32 -13.09 -11.45
N GLU A 129 -21.05 -13.38 -11.66
CA GLU A 129 -20.20 -14.11 -10.71
C GLU A 129 -18.99 -13.27 -10.32
N VAL A 130 -18.75 -13.13 -9.01
CA VAL A 130 -17.49 -12.56 -8.52
C VAL A 130 -16.38 -13.57 -8.77
N VAL A 131 -15.33 -13.12 -9.46
CA VAL A 131 -14.13 -13.89 -9.79
C VAL A 131 -12.88 -13.10 -9.42
N THR A 132 -11.75 -13.79 -9.26
CA THR A 132 -10.44 -13.15 -9.11
C THR A 132 -9.72 -13.08 -10.45
N ARG A 133 -9.10 -11.94 -10.75
CA ARG A 133 -8.29 -11.71 -11.96
C ARG A 133 -6.98 -11.02 -11.63
N ASN A 134 -5.97 -11.26 -12.47
CA ASN A 134 -4.78 -10.41 -12.48
C ASN A 134 -5.18 -9.04 -13.04
N ARG A 135 -4.82 -8.00 -12.31
CA ARG A 135 -5.15 -6.60 -12.56
C ARG A 135 -3.95 -5.74 -12.24
N HIS A 136 -4.08 -4.45 -12.53
CA HIS A 136 -3.13 -3.44 -12.10
C HIS A 136 -3.82 -2.51 -11.12
N CYS A 137 -3.21 -2.32 -9.94
CA CYS A 137 -3.75 -1.51 -8.85
C CYS A 137 -2.79 -0.35 -8.58
N LEU A 138 -3.33 0.83 -8.24
CA LEU A 138 -2.51 1.92 -7.71
C LEU A 138 -2.16 1.62 -6.23
N CYS A 139 -0.86 1.48 -5.96
CA CYS A 139 -0.31 1.33 -4.62
C CYS A 139 0.15 2.70 -4.08
N LEU A 140 -0.10 2.96 -2.80
CA LEU A 140 0.35 4.16 -2.08
C LEU A 140 1.42 3.74 -1.06
N TYR A 141 2.54 4.44 -1.06
CA TYR A 141 3.70 4.22 -0.20
C TYR A 141 3.93 5.46 0.65
N HIS A 142 3.80 5.33 1.97
CA HIS A 142 4.07 6.37 2.95
C HIS A 142 5.49 6.27 3.51
#